data_AF-A0A6A4HRF7-F1
#
_entry.id   AF-A0A6A4HRF7-F1
#
_cell.length_a   1.000
_cell.length_b   1.000
_cell.length_c   1.000
_cell.angle_alpha   90.00
_cell.angle_beta   90.00
_cell.angle_gamma   90.00
#
_symmetry.space_group_name_H-M   'P 1'
#
loop_
_entity.id
_entity.type
_entity.pdbx_description
1 polymer ?
#
loop_
_entity_poly.entity_id
_entity_poly.type
_entity_poly.pdbx_seq_one_letter_code
_entity_poly.pdbx_strand_id
1 'polypeptide(L)'
;MSVISRTLSEQLYRQYHDVQSLIYETCKYRGKPLTPEEWQNFVDFYPGRPEDFEAWLWKALNIPVEMLYIAPYQPPSRQLNGDFLCTYHGCLNVYKNKQARENHFNVAHLGFRVHCLACDAVLMNPNSLPRHRRDHCPMRKTAQ
;
A
#
# COMPACT_ATOMS: atom_id res chain seq x y z
N MET A 1 -13.98 3.52 -25.25
CA MET A 1 -13.98 3.23 -23.80
C MET A 1 -12.53 3.25 -23.36
N SER A 2 -12.14 4.27 -22.62
CA SER A 2 -10.80 4.39 -22.04
C SER A 2 -10.76 3.44 -20.85
N VAL A 3 -10.11 2.29 -20.99
CA VAL A 3 -9.98 1.32 -19.90
C VAL A 3 -8.83 1.80 -19.04
N ILE A 4 -9.13 2.43 -17.90
CA ILE A 4 -8.12 2.67 -16.87
C ILE A 4 -7.44 1.33 -16.58
N SER A 5 -6.12 1.30 -16.66
CA SER A 5 -5.36 0.09 -16.35
C SER A 5 -5.70 -0.37 -14.94
N ARG A 6 -6.04 -1.65 -14.79
CA ARG A 6 -6.33 -2.26 -13.48
C ARG A 6 -5.21 -1.98 -12.48
N THR A 7 -3.95 -2.02 -12.93
CA THR A 7 -2.77 -1.71 -12.11
C THR A 7 -2.78 -0.27 -11.60
N LEU A 8 -3.15 0.69 -12.44
CA LEU A 8 -3.22 2.12 -12.08
C LEU A 8 -4.35 2.36 -11.06
N SER A 9 -5.53 1.76 -11.29
CA SER A 9 -6.66 1.82 -10.37
C SER A 9 -6.31 1.22 -9.00
N GLU A 10 -5.69 0.03 -8.97
CA GLU A 10 -5.28 -0.63 -7.73
C GLU A 10 -4.22 0.15 -6.95
N GLN A 11 -3.27 0.80 -7.64
CA GLN A 11 -2.26 1.64 -7.00
C GLN A 11 -2.89 2.87 -6.33
N LEU A 12 -3.76 3.58 -7.06
CA LEU A 12 -4.43 4.78 -6.55
C LEU A 12 -5.44 4.45 -5.44
N TYR A 13 -6.10 3.28 -5.50
CA TYR A 13 -6.96 2.79 -4.42
C TYR A 13 -6.21 2.67 -3.10
N ARG A 14 -5.01 2.07 -3.11
CA ARG A 14 -4.19 1.89 -1.91
C ARG A 14 -3.80 3.23 -1.31
N GLN A 15 -3.36 4.16 -2.16
CA GLN A 15 -3.00 5.52 -1.73
C GLN A 15 -4.22 6.26 -1.13
N TYR A 16 -5.38 6.18 -1.78
CA TYR A 16 -6.63 6.72 -1.27
C TYR A 16 -7.00 6.13 0.10
N HIS A 17 -6.97 4.79 0.21
CA HIS A 17 -7.36 4.07 1.41
C HIS A 17 -6.44 4.42 2.59
N ASP A 18 -5.14 4.55 2.37
CA ASP A 18 -4.17 4.95 3.40
C ASP A 18 -4.42 6.38 3.88
N VAL A 19 -4.63 7.33 2.94
CA VAL A 19 -4.94 8.73 3.26
C VAL A 19 -6.25 8.83 4.06
N GLN A 20 -7.32 8.17 3.59
CA GLN A 20 -8.62 8.23 4.26
C GLN A 20 -8.62 7.51 5.61
N SER A 21 -7.92 6.38 5.75
CA SER A 21 -7.78 5.70 7.03
C SER A 21 -7.07 6.60 8.04
N LEU A 22 -5.99 7.27 7.63
CA LEU A 22 -5.30 8.25 8.47
C LEU A 22 -6.21 9.40 8.88
N ILE A 23 -6.95 9.99 7.94
CA ILE A 23 -7.87 11.11 8.21
C ILE A 23 -9.01 10.66 9.14
N TYR A 24 -9.57 9.47 8.92
CA TYR A 24 -10.65 8.90 9.73
C TYR A 24 -10.19 8.66 11.17
N GLU A 25 -9.04 8.03 11.36
CA GLU A 25 -8.47 7.73 12.68
C GLU A 25 -8.01 8.98 13.43
N THR A 26 -7.32 9.89 12.74
CA THR A 26 -6.63 11.03 13.38
C THR A 26 -7.55 12.22 13.57
N CYS A 27 -8.42 12.50 12.59
CA CYS A 27 -9.26 13.71 12.58
C CYS A 27 -10.73 13.41 12.91
N LYS A 28 -11.09 12.13 13.16
CA LYS A 28 -12.50 11.68 13.32
C LYS A 28 -13.42 12.24 12.23
N TYR A 29 -12.87 12.40 11.02
CA TYR A 29 -13.61 12.95 9.89
C TYR A 29 -14.68 11.93 9.46
N ARG A 30 -15.86 12.42 9.06
CA ARG A 30 -17.10 11.62 8.98
C ARG A 30 -17.16 10.54 7.88
N GLY A 31 -16.15 10.41 7.02
CA GLY A 31 -16.18 9.47 5.89
C GLY A 31 -15.37 8.20 6.18
N LYS A 32 -16.02 7.03 6.15
CA LYS A 32 -15.31 5.74 6.08
C LYS A 32 -14.62 5.61 4.71
N PRO A 33 -13.46 4.94 4.62
CA PRO A 33 -12.86 4.60 3.33
C PRO A 33 -13.83 3.77 2.46
N LEU A 34 -13.79 3.97 1.14
CA LEU A 34 -14.56 3.16 0.19
C LEU A 34 -14.13 1.69 0.23
N THR A 35 -15.09 0.77 0.14
CA THR A 35 -14.81 -0.65 -0.11
C THR A 35 -14.25 -0.86 -1.52
N PRO A 36 -13.62 -2.01 -1.81
CA PRO A 36 -13.17 -2.33 -3.17
C PRO A 36 -14.29 -2.28 -4.21
N GLU A 37 -15.51 -2.73 -3.87
CA GLU A 37 -16.65 -2.65 -4.80
C GLU A 37 -17.10 -1.20 -5.02
N GLU A 38 -17.18 -0.41 -3.96
CA GLU A 38 -17.53 1.02 -4.05
C GLU A 38 -16.48 1.79 -4.89
N TRP A 39 -15.20 1.46 -4.72
CA TRP A 39 -14.11 1.99 -5.52
C TRP A 39 -14.24 1.65 -7.00
N GLN A 40 -14.48 0.39 -7.34
CA GLN A 40 -14.59 -0.03 -8.73
C GLN A 40 -15.76 0.69 -9.42
N ASN A 41 -16.92 0.73 -8.75
CA ASN A 41 -18.08 1.48 -9.26
C ASN A 41 -17.74 2.97 -9.45
N PHE A 42 -17.00 3.57 -8.52
CA PHE A 42 -16.57 4.97 -8.62
C PHE A 42 -15.65 5.23 -9.82
N VAL A 43 -14.66 4.35 -10.04
CA VAL A 43 -13.72 4.43 -11.17
C VAL A 43 -14.44 4.30 -12.51
N ASP A 44 -15.47 3.45 -12.59
CA ASP A 44 -16.24 3.20 -13.81
C ASP A 44 -17.00 4.45 -14.30
N PHE A 45 -17.24 5.44 -13.42
CA PHE A 45 -17.83 6.73 -13.81
C PHE A 45 -16.83 7.70 -14.46
N TYR A 46 -15.54 7.36 -14.52
CA TYR A 46 -14.54 8.25 -15.08
C TYR A 46 -14.64 8.35 -16.61
N PRO A 47 -14.99 9.52 -17.19
CA PRO A 47 -15.20 9.64 -18.63
C PRO A 47 -13.92 10.03 -19.40
N GLY A 48 -12.81 10.26 -18.70
CA GLY A 48 -11.62 10.91 -19.23
C GLY A 48 -10.54 9.95 -19.75
N ARG A 49 -9.36 10.54 -20.01
CA ARG A 49 -8.18 9.80 -20.47
C ARG A 49 -7.38 9.26 -19.28
N PRO A 50 -6.67 8.13 -19.41
CA PRO A 50 -5.96 7.55 -18.27
C PRO A 50 -4.93 8.48 -17.61
N GLU A 51 -4.32 9.38 -18.38
CA GLU A 51 -3.32 10.34 -17.91
C GLU A 51 -3.90 11.40 -16.97
N ASP A 52 -5.19 11.72 -17.13
CA ASP A 52 -5.90 12.72 -16.33
C ASP A 52 -6.61 12.09 -15.11
N PHE A 53 -6.49 10.76 -14.94
CA PHE A 53 -7.28 10.00 -13.98
C PHE A 53 -6.96 10.35 -12.53
N GLU A 54 -5.67 10.43 -12.19
CA GLU A 54 -5.22 10.74 -10.83
C GLU A 54 -5.67 12.15 -10.38
N ALA A 55 -5.49 13.15 -11.24
CA ALA A 55 -5.90 14.52 -10.95
C ALA A 55 -7.43 14.64 -10.77
N TRP A 56 -8.20 13.94 -11.61
CA TRP A 56 -9.65 13.85 -11.46
C TRP A 56 -10.05 13.18 -10.15
N LEU A 57 -9.43 12.05 -9.83
CA LEU A 57 -9.73 11.23 -8.66
C LEU A 57 -9.63 12.05 -7.37
N TRP A 58 -8.51 12.74 -7.18
CA TRP A 58 -8.28 13.52 -5.97
C TRP A 58 -9.27 14.68 -5.82
N LYS A 59 -9.61 15.33 -6.93
CA LYS A 59 -10.63 16.36 -6.97
C LYS A 59 -12.02 15.81 -6.64
N ALA A 60 -12.40 14.68 -7.23
CA ALA A 60 -13.72 14.08 -7.07
C ALA A 60 -13.95 13.55 -5.64
N LEU A 61 -12.89 13.09 -4.97
CA LEU A 61 -12.93 12.63 -3.58
C LEU A 61 -12.79 13.77 -2.55
N ASN A 62 -12.68 15.02 -3.00
CA ASN A 62 -12.45 16.20 -2.14
C ASN A 62 -11.28 16.02 -1.15
N ILE A 63 -10.24 15.30 -1.56
CA ILE A 63 -9.04 15.15 -0.74
C ILE A 63 -8.18 16.39 -0.96
N PRO A 64 -7.89 17.20 0.09
CA PRO A 64 -7.02 18.35 -0.04
C PRO A 64 -5.67 17.92 -0.64
N VAL A 65 -5.16 18.67 -1.61
CA VAL A 65 -3.88 18.33 -2.28
C VAL A 65 -2.73 18.30 -1.26
N GLU A 66 -2.85 19.09 -0.20
CA GLU A 66 -1.94 19.13 0.94
C GLU A 66 -1.89 17.80 1.71
N MET A 67 -2.99 17.03 1.70
CA MET A 67 -3.05 15.68 2.28
C MET A 67 -2.54 14.61 1.32
N LEU A 68 -2.47 14.89 0.02
CA LEU A 68 -1.77 14.04 -0.97
C LEU A 68 -0.26 14.11 -0.79
N TYR A 69 0.22 15.17 -0.14
CA TYR A 69 1.57 15.24 0.39
C TYR A 69 1.67 14.38 1.65
N ILE A 70 1.46 13.06 1.52
CA ILE A 70 2.08 12.12 2.45
C ILE A 70 3.56 12.30 2.22
N ALA A 71 4.20 13.13 3.05
CA ALA A 71 5.63 13.38 2.96
C ALA A 71 6.33 12.01 2.77
N PRO A 72 7.18 11.85 1.75
CA PRO A 72 7.81 10.57 1.48
C PRO A 72 8.40 10.08 2.79
N TYR A 73 7.87 8.94 3.26
CA TYR A 73 8.14 8.48 4.60
C TYR A 73 9.65 8.30 4.75
N GLN A 74 10.30 9.24 5.43
CA GLN A 74 11.70 9.14 5.77
C GLN A 74 11.76 8.16 6.94
N PRO A 75 12.42 6.99 6.78
CA PRO A 75 12.61 6.11 7.89
C PRO A 75 13.38 6.89 8.97
N PRO A 76 12.84 7.02 10.20
CA PRO A 76 13.50 7.72 11.28
C PRO A 76 14.88 7.13 11.52
N SER A 77 15.76 8.01 11.98
CA SER A 77 17.11 7.65 12.39
C SER A 77 17.11 6.60 13.50
N ARG A 78 18.20 5.85 13.53
CA ARG A 78 18.50 4.90 14.60
C ARG A 78 18.42 5.62 15.96
N GLN A 79 17.73 5.00 16.94
CA GLN A 79 17.69 5.53 18.29
C GLN A 79 19.08 5.50 18.94
N LEU A 80 19.25 6.27 20.03
CA LEU A 80 20.52 6.34 20.79
C LEU A 80 20.99 4.98 21.31
N ASN A 81 20.06 4.05 21.59
CA ASN A 81 20.35 2.67 22.01
C ASN A 81 20.71 1.74 20.84
N GLY A 82 20.70 2.22 19.60
CA GLY A 82 21.00 1.44 18.42
C GLY A 82 19.79 0.69 17.82
N ASP A 83 18.58 0.87 18.34
CA ASP A 83 17.38 0.23 17.84
C ASP A 83 16.62 1.11 16.82
N PHE A 84 15.69 0.49 16.09
CA PHE A 84 14.85 1.10 15.07
C PHE A 84 13.39 1.00 15.50
N LEU A 85 12.80 2.11 15.94
CA LEU A 85 11.39 2.19 16.32
C LEU A 85 10.51 2.34 15.07
N CYS A 86 9.36 1.68 15.05
CA CYS A 86 8.29 2.00 14.10
C CYS A 86 7.61 3.31 14.53
N THR A 87 7.67 4.34 13.70
CA THR A 87 7.07 5.66 14.00
C THR A 87 5.64 5.80 13.49
N TYR A 88 5.03 4.70 13.07
CA TYR A 88 3.60 4.70 12.74
C TYR A 88 2.79 4.97 14.00
N HIS A 89 1.75 5.79 13.88
CA HIS A 89 0.95 6.23 15.02
C HIS A 89 0.38 5.03 15.79
N GLY A 90 0.61 4.98 17.11
CA GLY A 90 0.17 3.86 17.97
C GLY A 90 0.98 2.56 17.83
N CYS A 91 1.98 2.50 16.96
CA CYS A 91 2.84 1.33 16.85
C CYS A 91 4.03 1.41 17.83
N LEU A 92 4.13 0.43 18.73
CA LEU A 92 5.19 0.37 19.76
C LEU A 92 6.30 -0.63 19.41
N ASN A 93 6.33 -1.13 18.17
CA ASN A 93 7.30 -2.15 17.78
C ASN A 93 8.72 -1.59 17.59
N VAL A 94 9.69 -2.30 18.15
CA VAL A 94 11.12 -1.95 18.12
C VAL A 94 11.91 -3.07 17.45
N TYR A 95 12.88 -2.71 16.62
CA TYR A 95 13.66 -3.66 15.83
C TYR A 95 15.15 -3.40 15.97
N LYS A 96 15.96 -4.47 15.90
CA LYS A 96 17.43 -4.38 15.96
C LYS A 96 18.09 -3.93 14.66
N ASN A 97 17.37 -3.96 13.54
CA ASN A 97 17.90 -3.55 12.24
C ASN A 97 16.84 -2.82 11.41
N LYS A 98 17.32 -1.95 10.52
CA LYS A 98 16.50 -1.11 9.63
C LYS A 98 15.59 -1.96 8.73
N GLN A 99 16.11 -3.03 8.14
CA GLN A 99 15.37 -3.87 7.21
C GLN A 99 14.16 -4.55 7.84
N ALA A 100 14.29 -5.08 9.05
CA ALA A 100 13.19 -5.75 9.78
C ALA A 100 12.07 -4.76 10.09
N ARG A 101 12.46 -3.55 10.47
CA ARG A 101 11.53 -2.46 10.74
C ARG A 101 10.82 -1.97 9.47
N GLU A 102 11.53 -1.84 8.36
CA GLU A 102 10.93 -1.49 7.06
C GLU A 102 9.99 -2.58 6.56
N ASN A 103 10.39 -3.84 6.68
CA ASN A 103 9.51 -4.97 6.37
C ASN A 103 8.24 -4.92 7.22
N HIS A 104 8.37 -4.67 8.53
CA HIS A 104 7.22 -4.48 9.40
C HIS A 104 6.34 -3.31 8.93
N PHE A 105 6.92 -2.14 8.67
CA PHE A 105 6.18 -0.95 8.26
C PHE A 105 5.39 -1.20 6.97
N ASN A 106 6.06 -1.74 5.96
CA ASN A 106 5.44 -2.11 4.69
C ASN A 106 4.29 -3.10 4.90
N VAL A 107 4.45 -4.05 5.81
CA VAL A 107 3.49 -5.15 5.99
C VAL A 107 2.30 -4.78 6.86
N ALA A 108 2.57 -4.17 8.00
CA ALA A 108 1.61 -3.91 9.06
C ALA A 108 0.88 -2.59 8.89
N HIS A 109 1.48 -1.63 8.19
CA HIS A 109 0.93 -0.27 8.08
C HIS A 109 0.59 0.11 6.64
N LEU A 110 1.39 -0.32 5.66
CA LEU A 110 1.09 -0.05 4.24
C LEU A 110 0.38 -1.22 3.53
N GLY A 111 0.21 -2.36 4.21
CA GLY A 111 -0.40 -3.55 3.61
C GLY A 111 0.35 -4.12 2.40
N PHE A 112 1.59 -3.69 2.13
CA PHE A 112 2.38 -4.20 1.03
C PHE A 112 2.63 -5.70 1.24
N ARG A 113 2.18 -6.48 0.27
CA ARG A 113 2.44 -7.90 0.13
C ARG A 113 2.91 -8.15 -1.29
N VAL A 114 3.71 -9.19 -1.44
CA VAL A 114 4.26 -9.56 -2.73
C VAL A 114 3.67 -10.89 -3.16
N HIS A 115 3.10 -10.91 -4.35
CA HIS A 115 2.47 -12.12 -4.88
C HIS A 115 3.45 -12.90 -5.74
N CYS A 116 3.43 -14.22 -5.60
CA CYS A 116 4.12 -15.11 -6.52
C CYS A 116 3.27 -15.32 -7.77
N LEU A 117 3.63 -14.72 -8.90
CA LEU A 117 2.86 -14.83 -10.16
C LEU A 117 2.61 -16.26 -10.65
N ALA A 118 3.41 -17.24 -10.20
CA ALA A 118 3.26 -18.64 -10.62
C ALA A 118 2.20 -19.41 -9.82
N CYS A 119 2.00 -19.11 -8.53
CA CYS A 119 1.11 -19.88 -7.65
C CYS A 119 0.21 -18.99 -6.77
N ASP A 120 0.22 -17.69 -7.02
CA ASP A 120 -0.48 -16.63 -6.31
C ASP A 120 -0.26 -16.58 -4.78
N ALA A 121 0.81 -17.22 -4.29
CA ALA A 121 1.16 -17.17 -2.88
C ALA A 121 1.49 -15.73 -2.44
N VAL A 122 0.90 -15.32 -1.33
CA VAL A 122 1.09 -14.00 -0.71
C VAL A 122 2.29 -14.03 0.23
N LEU A 123 3.30 -13.22 -0.05
CA LEU A 123 4.55 -13.14 0.70
C LEU A 123 4.67 -11.80 1.42
N MET A 124 5.37 -11.85 2.55
CA MET A 124 5.54 -10.70 3.44
C MET A 124 6.43 -9.60 2.84
N ASN A 125 7.44 -9.95 2.04
CA ASN A 125 8.36 -8.97 1.44
C ASN A 125 8.99 -9.48 0.13
N PRO A 126 9.54 -8.59 -0.70
CA PRO A 126 10.17 -8.97 -1.97
C PRO A 126 11.34 -9.95 -1.81
N ASN A 127 12.10 -9.83 -0.72
CA ASN A 127 13.25 -10.70 -0.44
C ASN A 127 12.85 -12.17 -0.19
N SER A 128 11.56 -12.42 0.11
CA SER A 128 11.03 -13.77 0.28
C SER A 128 10.69 -14.45 -1.05
N LEU A 129 10.49 -13.69 -2.15
CA LEU A 129 10.14 -14.24 -3.46
C LEU A 129 11.18 -15.22 -4.02
N PRO A 130 12.50 -14.89 -4.06
CA PRO A 130 13.48 -15.80 -4.65
C PRO A 130 13.52 -17.15 -3.94
N ARG A 131 13.50 -17.13 -2.60
CA ARG A 131 13.47 -18.34 -1.78
C ARG A 131 12.18 -19.13 -1.98
N HIS A 132 11.04 -18.45 -1.97
CA HIS A 132 9.76 -19.09 -2.25
C HIS A 132 9.78 -19.78 -3.63
N ARG A 133 10.20 -19.08 -4.69
CA ARG A 133 10.26 -19.62 -6.05
C ARG A 133 11.14 -20.86 -6.15
N ARG A 134 12.23 -20.92 -5.39
CA ARG A 134 13.16 -22.06 -5.41
C ARG A 134 12.66 -23.25 -4.58
N ASP A 135 12.21 -22.98 -3.35
CA ASP A 135 12.09 -24.02 -2.32
C ASP A 135 10.62 -24.37 -1.99
N HIS A 136 9.68 -23.45 -2.23
CA HIS A 136 8.31 -23.52 -1.72
C HIS A 136 7.21 -23.28 -2.75
N CYS A 137 7.55 -22.96 -3.99
CA CYS A 137 6.57 -22.73 -5.04
C CYS A 137 6.06 -24.07 -5.59
N PRO A 138 4.78 -24.44 -5.37
CA PRO A 138 4.24 -25.73 -5.79
C PRO A 138 4.29 -25.90 -7.32
N MET A 139 4.06 -24.82 -8.07
CA MET A 139 4.06 -24.81 -9.55
C MET A 139 5.45 -24.95 -10.18
N ARG A 140 6.54 -24.83 -9.39
CA ARG A 140 7.90 -25.18 -9.85
C ARG A 140 8.31 -26.59 -9.46
N LYS A 141 7.72 -27.17 -8.41
CA LYS A 141 7.98 -28.56 -8.00
C LYS A 141 7.30 -29.60 -8.89
N THR A 142 6.26 -29.21 -9.65
CA THR A 142 5.62 -30.05 -10.67
C THR A 142 6.31 -30.05 -12.02
N ALA A 143 7.32 -29.19 -12.22
CA ALA A 143 8.06 -29.05 -13.48
C ALA A 143 9.44 -29.70 -13.45
N GLN A 144 9.72 -30.56 -12.46
CA GLN A 144 11.02 -31.23 -12.27
C GLN A 144 10.83 -32.74 -12.11
#